data_AF-A0A2V7HZB3-F1
#
_entry.id   AF-A0A2V7HZB3-F1
#
_cell.length_a   1.000
_cell.length_b   1.000
_cell.length_c   1.000
_cell.angle_alpha   90.00
_cell.angle_beta   90.00
_cell.angle_gamma   90.00
#
_symmetry.space_group_name_H-M   'P 1'
#
loop_
_entity.id
_entity.type
_entity.pdbx_description
1 polymer ?
#
loop_
_entity_poly.entity_id
_entity_poly.type
_entity_poly.pdbx_seq_one_letter_code
_entity_poly.pdbx_strand_id
1 'polypeptide(L)' 'MSLDETATRRYVQRTWEESVIPALTEYVRIPAKSPMFDPAWKEHGHLDRAVALLQGWSERRPVEGLRLEVVRLEGRTP' A
#
# COMPACT_ATOMS: atom_id res chain seq x y z
N MET A 1 -27.58 -1.99 14.05
CA MET A 1 -27.53 -1.54 12.65
C MET A 1 -27.11 -2.76 11.82
N SER A 2 -27.94 -3.23 10.90
CA SER A 2 -27.57 -4.34 10.01
C SER A 2 -26.83 -3.79 8.81
N LEU A 3 -25.74 -4.43 8.40
CA LEU A 3 -25.07 -4.13 7.14
C LEU A 3 -25.94 -4.62 5.98
N ASP A 4 -26.07 -3.81 4.94
CA ASP A 4 -26.62 -4.24 3.65
C ASP A 4 -25.53 -5.02 2.90
N GLU A 5 -25.69 -6.34 2.82
CA GLU A 5 -24.76 -7.24 2.15
C GLU A 5 -24.58 -6.89 0.66
N THR A 6 -25.68 -6.57 -0.04
CA THR A 6 -25.65 -6.29 -1.47
C THR A 6 -24.92 -4.99 -1.76
N ALA A 7 -25.21 -3.93 -0.99
CA ALA A 7 -24.50 -2.66 -1.10
C ALA A 7 -23.02 -2.81 -0.75
N THR A 8 -22.70 -3.59 0.29
CA THR A 8 -21.32 -3.85 0.71
C THR A 8 -20.53 -4.58 -0.37
N ARG A 9 -21.07 -5.67 -0.93
CA ARG A 9 -20.43 -6.42 -2.01
C ARG A 9 -20.16 -5.53 -3.23
N ARG A 10 -21.15 -4.74 -3.66
CA ARG A 10 -20.99 -3.82 -4.80
C ARG A 10 -19.90 -2.77 -4.55
N TYR A 11 -19.87 -2.21 -3.35
CA TYR A 11 -18.85 -1.23 -2.98
C TYR A 11 -17.44 -1.83 -2.97
N VAL A 12 -17.27 -3.03 -2.40
CA VAL A 12 -15.99 -3.73 -2.37
C VAL A 12 -15.52 -4.06 -3.78
N GLN A 13 -16.40 -4.62 -4.61
CA GLN A 13 -16.03 -5.00 -5.98
C GLN A 13 -15.58 -3.81 -6.82
N ARG A 14 -16.35 -2.72 -6.79
CA ARG A 14 -15.96 -1.47 -7.49
C ARG A 14 -14.63 -0.93 -6.98
N THR A 15 -14.44 -0.88 -5.66
CA THR A 15 -13.17 -0.42 -5.06
C THR A 15 -12.00 -1.30 -5.46
N TRP A 16 -12.23 -2.61 -5.55
CA TRP A 16 -11.21 -3.57 -5.97
C TRP A 16 -10.75 -3.31 -7.41
N GLU A 17 -11.70 -3.22 -8.33
CA GLU A 17 -11.45 -3.01 -9.76
C GLU A 17 -10.84 -1.63 -10.06
N GLU A 18 -11.42 -0.56 -9.50
CA GLU A 18 -11.05 0.81 -9.86
C GLU A 18 -9.84 1.36 -9.08
N SER A 19 -9.55 0.81 -7.89
CA SER A 19 -8.56 1.40 -6.98
C SER A 19 -7.49 0.41 -6.51
N VAL A 20 -7.86 -0.82 -6.14
CA VAL A 20 -6.90 -1.78 -5.58
C VAL A 20 -6.04 -2.41 -6.69
N ILE A 21 -6.66 -2.96 -7.73
CA ILE A 21 -5.94 -3.60 -8.84
C ILE A 21 -4.92 -2.66 -9.49
N PRO A 22 -5.25 -1.39 -9.85
CA PRO A 22 -4.27 -0.47 -10.42
C PRO A 22 -3.08 -0.20 -9.48
N ALA A 23 -3.35 0.03 -8.20
CA ALA A 23 -2.29 0.28 -7.22
C ALA A 23 -1.39 -0.94 -7.01
N LEU A 24 -1.96 -2.14 -6.91
CA LEU A 24 -1.19 -3.38 -6.81
C LEU A 24 -0.38 -3.64 -8.09
N THR A 25 -0.92 -3.31 -9.25
CA THR A 25 -0.20 -3.43 -10.53
C THR A 25 1.05 -2.56 -10.56
N GLU A 26 0.97 -1.31 -10.09
CA GLU A 26 2.14 -0.46 -9.97
C GLU A 26 3.09 -0.96 -8.86
N TYR A 27 2.56 -1.44 -7.75
CA TYR A 27 3.34 -1.97 -6.64
C TYR A 27 4.22 -3.17 -7.06
N VAL A 28 3.64 -4.15 -7.77
CA VAL A 28 4.39 -5.36 -8.18
C VAL A 28 5.48 -5.09 -9.22
N ARG A 29 5.43 -3.95 -9.92
CA ARG A 29 6.50 -3.53 -10.83
C ARG A 29 7.74 -3.02 -10.10
N ILE A 30 7.63 -2.68 -8.81
CA ILE A 30 8.76 -2.23 -8.01
C ILE A 30 9.60 -3.45 -7.64
N PRO A 31 10.90 -3.51 -7.98
CA PRO A 31 11.77 -4.64 -7.64
C PRO A 31 12.22 -4.58 -6.17
N ALA A 32 11.26 -4.53 -5.25
CA ALA A 32 11.43 -4.39 -3.81
C ALA A 32 11.88 -5.70 -3.16
N LYS A 33 13.15 -6.07 -3.36
CA LYS A 33 13.76 -7.25 -2.75
C LYS A 33 13.98 -7.03 -1.24
N SER A 34 13.81 -8.10 -0.47
CA SER A 34 14.20 -8.12 0.95
C SER A 34 15.72 -7.96 1.10
N PRO A 35 16.24 -7.36 2.18
CA PRO A 35 17.68 -7.14 2.38
C PRO A 35 18.57 -8.38 2.20
N MET A 36 18.04 -9.57 2.48
CA MET A 36 18.75 -10.84 2.26
C MET A 36 19.09 -11.09 0.78
N PHE A 37 18.32 -10.54 -0.15
CA PHE A 37 18.47 -10.71 -1.60
C PHE A 37 19.00 -9.46 -2.30
N ASP A 38 19.16 -8.36 -1.56
CA ASP A 38 19.69 -7.08 -2.03
C ASP A 38 20.39 -6.34 -0.87
N PRO A 39 21.70 -6.57 -0.65
CA PRO A 39 22.44 -5.87 0.41
C PRO A 39 22.47 -4.36 0.24
N ALA A 40 22.35 -3.85 -0.99
CA ALA A 40 22.32 -2.42 -1.33
C ALA A 40 20.88 -1.87 -1.41
N TRP A 41 19.88 -2.56 -0.83
CA TRP A 41 18.46 -2.20 -0.89
C TRP A 41 18.18 -0.73 -0.54
N LYS A 42 18.92 -0.17 0.42
CA LYS A 42 18.77 1.21 0.88
C LYS A 42 19.21 2.22 -0.19
N GLU A 43 20.27 1.90 -0.92
CA GLU A 43 20.76 2.72 -2.03
C GLU A 43 19.84 2.58 -3.25
N HIS A 44 19.32 1.37 -3.51
CA HIS A 44 18.36 1.13 -4.58
C HIS A 44 16.99 1.77 -4.34
N GLY A 45 16.61 1.98 -3.06
CA GLY A 45 15.41 2.73 -2.66
C GLY A 45 14.08 2.10 -3.10
N HIS A 46 14.06 0.82 -3.50
CA HIS A 46 12.86 0.15 -3.99
C HIS A 46 11.83 -0.08 -2.88
N LEU A 47 12.28 -0.44 -1.67
CA LEU A 47 11.40 -0.60 -0.52
C LEU A 47 10.76 0.74 -0.11
N ASP A 48 11.53 1.83 -0.15
CA ASP A 48 11.02 3.19 0.08
C ASP A 48 9.94 3.57 -0.93
N ARG A 49 10.17 3.30 -2.21
CA ARG A 49 9.18 3.56 -3.27
C ARG A 49 7.91 2.74 -3.08
N ALA A 50 8.04 1.48 -2.67
CA ALA A 50 6.91 0.59 -2.42
C ALA A 50 6.05 1.10 -1.26
N VAL A 51 6.68 1.50 -0.14
CA VAL A 51 5.99 2.08 1.02
C VAL A 51 5.35 3.42 0.66
N ALA A 52 6.04 4.31 -0.06
CA ALA A 52 5.49 5.59 -0.50
C ALA A 52 4.25 5.43 -1.40
N LEU A 53 4.25 4.43 -2.29
CA LEU A 53 3.09 4.13 -3.13
C LEU A 53 1.88 3.71 -2.29
N LEU A 54 2.07 2.79 -1.34
CA LEU A 54 0.98 2.31 -0.47
C LEU A 54 0.51 3.40 0.50
N GLN A 55 1.42 4.23 1.01
CA GLN A 55 1.09 5.41 1.79
C GLN A 55 0.16 6.33 1.00
N GLY A 56 0.58 6.75 -0.21
CA GLY A 56 -0.22 7.64 -1.04
C GLY A 56 -1.57 7.04 -1.41
N TRP A 57 -1.66 5.71 -1.63
CA TRP A 57 -2.93 5.04 -1.85
C TRP A 57 -3.85 5.10 -0.63
N SER A 58 -3.29 4.89 0.56
CA SER A 58 -4.02 4.87 1.83
C SER A 58 -4.53 6.27 2.23
N GLU A 59 -3.73 7.32 2.01
CA GLU A 59 -4.11 8.71 2.31
C GLU A 59 -5.34 9.19 1.51
N ARG A 60 -5.59 8.62 0.33
CA ARG A 60 -6.76 8.96 -0.51
C ARG A 60 -8.05 8.27 -0.04
N ARG A 61 -7.99 7.42 0.98
CA ARG A 61 -9.17 6.68 1.46
C ARG A 61 -10.00 7.55 2.40
N PRO A 62 -11.32 7.70 2.17
CA PRO A 62 -12.20 8.50 3.02
C PRO A 62 -12.60 7.71 4.28
N VAL A 63 -11.62 7.33 5.10
CA VAL A 63 -11.83 6.65 6.37
C VAL A 63 -11.79 7.69 7.48
N GLU A 64 -12.92 7.87 8.16
CA GLU A 64 -13.04 8.84 9.24
C GLU A 64 -12.03 8.52 10.36
N GLY A 65 -11.26 9.53 10.76
CA GLY A 65 -10.24 9.40 11.81
C GLY A 65 -8.97 8.64 11.41
N LEU A 66 -8.78 8.31 10.12
CA LEU A 66 -7.55 7.66 9.66
C LEU A 66 -6.31 8.51 9.99
N ARG A 67 -5.36 7.88 10.69
CA ARG A 67 -3.99 8.38 10.87
C ARG A 67 -3.05 7.42 10.18
N LEU A 68 -2.06 7.98 9.50
CA LEU A 68 -1.05 7.20 8.78
C LEU A 68 0.33 7.68 9.20
N GLU A 69 1.22 6.72 9.44
CA GLU A 69 2.63 6.96 9.77
C GLU A 69 3.49 5.92 9.05
N VAL A 70 4.59 6.38 8.44
CA VAL A 70 5.66 5.50 7.96
C VAL A 70 6.78 5.54 9.00
N VAL A 71 6.89 4.49 9.80
CA VAL A 71 7.88 4.39 10.87
C VAL A 71 9.23 3.99 10.29
N ARG A 72 10.29 4.71 10.64
CA ARG A 72 11.65 4.44 10.16
C ARG A 72 12.59 4.25 11.33
N LEU A 73 13.28 3.12 11.35
CA LEU A 73 14.28 2.78 12.36
C LEU A 73 15.63 2.56 11.69
N GLU A 74 16.70 2.94 12.38
CA GLU A 74 18.06 2.75 11.88
C GLU A 74 18.35 1.27 11.61
N GLY A 75 18.91 0.98 10.44
CA GLY A 75 19.24 -0.39 10.01
C GLY A 75 18.03 -1.28 9.68
N ARG A 76 16.80 -0.74 9.64
CA ARG A 76 15.58 -1.49 9.29
C ARG A 76 14.99 -1.00 7.97
N THR A 77 14.30 -1.89 7.27
CA THR A 77 13.47 -1.51 6.12
C THR A 77 12.34 -0.58 6.59
N PRO A 78 11.84 0.30 5.71
CA PRO A 78 10.72 1.19 6.03
C PRO A 78 9.40 0.43 6.24
#